data_AF-B2JL86-F1
#
_entry.id   AF-B2JL86-F1
#
_cell.length_a   1.000
_cell.length_b   1.000
_cell.length_c   1.000
_cell.angle_alpha   90.00
_cell.angle_beta   90.00
_cell.angle_gamma   90.00
#
_symmetry.space_group_name_H-M   'P 1'
#
loop_
_entity.id
_entity.type
_entity.pdbx_description
1 polymer ?
#
loop_
_entity_poly.entity_id
_entity_poly.type
_entity_poly.pdbx_seq_one_letter_code
_entity_poly.pdbx_strand_id
1 'polypeptide(L)'
;MPSDVIANADATRSMLSQNNSHQGALQAGIDFEADTVKASLDYSVQPTDDGKKIYGSTQANSAAITFASTVIEQSMLNGALDKQKAAEQHAQQQQALQAQQQQAEIAQAQAAEAQEAALVKAQADIKAANDAINVVWNAGSKEWRQSMLPEQRLWLAQRENDCKIKALDIGASDSVAYQTAKLNCEVQMTVDRTQVLKSGLQQNMAQSN
;
A
#
# COMPACT_ATOMS: atom_id res chain seq x y z
N MET A 1 8.11 -38.19 30.75
CA MET A 1 8.52 -36.81 30.41
C MET A 1 7.36 -35.90 30.78
N PRO A 2 7.62 -34.71 31.32
CA PRO A 2 6.55 -33.74 31.56
C PRO A 2 5.82 -33.38 30.26
N SER A 3 4.50 -33.21 30.31
CA SER A 3 3.67 -32.96 29.13
C SER A 3 3.93 -31.60 28.49
N ASP A 4 4.34 -30.61 29.27
CA ASP A 4 4.78 -29.29 28.82
C ASP A 4 6.09 -29.34 28.02
N VAL A 5 7.02 -30.21 28.39
CA VAL A 5 8.27 -30.45 27.63
C VAL A 5 7.94 -31.02 26.25
N ILE A 6 7.01 -31.98 26.17
CA ILE A 6 6.59 -32.59 24.91
C ILE A 6 5.85 -31.57 24.04
N ALA A 7 4.91 -30.82 24.62
CA ALA A 7 4.16 -29.79 23.90
C ALA A 7 5.07 -28.68 23.34
N ASN A 8 6.05 -28.21 24.12
CA ASN A 8 7.02 -27.21 23.68
C ASN A 8 7.96 -27.76 22.61
N ALA A 9 8.40 -29.02 22.72
CA ALA A 9 9.19 -29.66 21.69
C ALA A 9 8.40 -29.82 20.39
N ASP A 10 7.13 -30.21 20.46
CA ASP A 10 6.26 -30.34 19.30
C ASP A 10 5.97 -28.99 18.62
N ALA A 11 5.82 -27.92 19.40
CA ALA A 11 5.72 -26.56 18.88
C ALA A 11 6.99 -26.20 18.08
N THR A 12 8.18 -26.38 18.66
CA THR A 12 9.47 -26.18 17.96
C THR A 12 9.58 -27.03 16.70
N ARG A 13 9.24 -28.32 16.77
CA ARG A 13 9.28 -29.25 15.63
C ARG A 13 8.34 -28.80 14.51
N SER A 14 7.14 -28.34 14.84
CA SER A 14 6.21 -27.75 13.88
C SER A 14 6.81 -26.52 13.19
N MET A 15 7.48 -25.63 13.94
CA MET A 15 8.16 -24.47 13.36
C MET A 15 9.28 -24.85 12.38
N LEU A 16 9.97 -25.97 12.64
CA LEU A 16 11.03 -26.52 11.81
C LEU A 16 10.51 -27.48 10.71
N SER A 17 9.19 -27.59 10.53
CA SER A 17 8.55 -28.52 9.59
C SER A 17 8.93 -30.00 9.80
N GLN A 18 9.12 -30.39 11.07
CA GLN A 18 9.41 -31.77 11.48
C GLN A 18 8.16 -32.48 12.01
N ASN A 19 8.18 -33.82 11.96
CA ASN A 19 7.16 -34.66 12.60
C ASN A 19 7.15 -34.42 14.12
N ASN A 20 5.99 -34.60 14.76
CA ASN A 20 5.86 -34.48 16.21
C ASN A 20 6.70 -35.53 16.97
N SER A 21 6.87 -35.35 18.28
CA SER A 21 7.72 -36.17 19.13
C SER A 21 7.32 -37.65 19.11
N HIS A 22 6.02 -37.95 19.03
CA HIS A 22 5.52 -39.32 18.92
C HIS A 22 5.87 -39.99 17.58
N GLN A 23 5.65 -39.29 16.46
CA GLN A 23 6.04 -39.77 15.15
C GLN A 23 7.57 -39.90 15.01
N GLY A 24 8.32 -38.98 15.65
CA GLY A 24 9.78 -39.03 15.74
C GLY A 24 10.29 -40.23 16.54
N ALA A 25 9.62 -40.56 17.65
CA ALA A 25 9.93 -41.74 18.45
C ALA A 25 9.68 -43.04 17.64
N LEU A 26 8.54 -43.13 16.95
CA LEU A 26 8.21 -44.28 16.09
C LEU A 26 9.25 -44.48 14.97
N GLN A 27 9.70 -43.41 14.33
CA GLN A 27 10.75 -43.48 13.31
C GLN A 27 12.11 -43.91 13.87
N ALA A 28 12.39 -43.59 15.13
CA ALA A 28 13.59 -44.00 15.84
C ALA A 28 13.47 -45.41 16.47
N GLY A 29 12.34 -46.09 16.32
CA GLY A 29 12.09 -47.40 16.93
C GLY A 29 11.91 -47.35 18.45
N ILE A 30 11.48 -46.20 18.98
CA ILE A 30 11.32 -45.94 20.41
C ILE A 30 9.83 -46.04 20.76
N ASP A 31 9.52 -46.84 21.79
CA ASP A 31 8.18 -46.89 22.38
C ASP A 31 7.97 -45.65 23.26
N PHE A 32 7.10 -44.75 22.78
CA PHE A 32 6.75 -43.49 23.42
C PHE A 32 5.24 -43.39 23.58
N GLU A 33 4.74 -43.77 24.75
CA GLU A 33 3.31 -43.80 25.08
C GLU A 33 3.04 -43.13 26.42
N ALA A 34 1.93 -42.39 26.53
CA ALA A 34 1.50 -41.72 27.75
C ALA A 34 2.63 -40.92 28.42
N ASP A 35 3.32 -40.11 27.62
CA ASP A 35 4.46 -39.29 28.00
C ASP A 35 5.66 -40.08 28.54
N THR A 36 5.68 -41.41 28.37
CA THR A 36 6.74 -42.29 28.87
C THR A 36 7.60 -42.81 27.73
N VAL A 37 8.90 -42.53 27.81
CA VAL A 37 9.89 -43.15 26.92
C VAL A 37 10.26 -44.50 27.54
N LYS A 38 9.94 -45.61 26.87
CA LYS A 38 10.36 -46.95 27.30
C LYS A 38 11.62 -47.34 26.52
N ALA A 39 12.65 -47.76 27.24
CA ALA A 39 13.89 -48.28 26.68
C ALA A 39 14.13 -49.69 27.21
N SER A 40 14.37 -50.65 26.32
CA SER A 40 14.84 -51.98 26.69
C SER A 40 16.35 -51.93 26.91
N LEU A 41 16.82 -52.36 28.08
CA LEU A 41 18.25 -52.54 28.34
C LEU A 41 18.60 -54.00 28.10
N ASP A 42 19.24 -54.29 26.97
CA ASP A 42 19.81 -55.60 26.73
C ASP A 42 21.11 -55.73 27.52
N TYR A 43 21.10 -56.67 28.47
CA TYR A 43 22.25 -57.00 29.28
C TYR A 43 22.60 -58.46 29.04
N SER A 44 23.87 -58.72 28.75
CA SER A 44 24.39 -60.08 28.69
C SER A 44 25.16 -60.36 29.97
N VAL A 45 24.89 -61.54 30.53
CA VAL A 45 25.48 -61.99 31.79
C VAL A 45 26.18 -63.29 31.49
N GLN A 46 27.50 -63.28 31.57
CA GLN A 46 28.31 -64.49 31.37
C GLN A 46 28.90 -64.92 32.71
N PRO A 47 28.51 -66.09 33.26
CA PRO A 47 29.20 -66.67 34.40
C PRO A 47 30.62 -67.10 33.98
N THR A 48 31.60 -66.93 34.87
CA THR A 48 32.92 -67.52 34.65
C THR A 48 32.87 -69.03 34.82
N ASP A 49 33.78 -69.74 34.15
CA ASP A 49 33.83 -71.22 34.08
C ASP A 49 33.95 -71.89 35.47
N ASP A 50 34.43 -71.15 36.47
CA ASP A 50 34.49 -71.59 37.87
C ASP A 50 33.24 -71.28 38.70
N GLY A 51 32.23 -70.63 38.12
CA GLY A 51 30.98 -70.21 38.74
C GLY A 51 31.12 -69.17 39.85
N LYS A 52 32.32 -68.64 40.11
CA LYS A 52 32.60 -67.75 41.25
C LYS A 52 32.38 -66.28 40.95
N LYS A 53 32.33 -65.88 39.68
CA LYS A 53 32.11 -64.51 39.23
C LYS A 53 31.15 -64.46 38.05
N ILE A 54 30.50 -63.32 37.90
CA ILE A 54 29.57 -63.04 36.80
C ILE A 54 30.00 -61.72 36.16
N TYR A 55 30.27 -61.74 34.85
CA TYR A 55 30.52 -60.52 34.07
C TYR A 55 29.23 -60.10 33.37
N GLY A 56 28.75 -58.90 33.71
CA GLY A 56 27.67 -58.24 32.99
C GLY A 56 28.23 -57.23 31.99
N SER A 57 27.77 -57.28 30.75
CA SER A 57 27.95 -56.19 29.79
C SER A 57 26.60 -55.69 29.32
N THR A 58 26.43 -54.38 29.29
CA THR A 58 25.25 -53.72 28.75
C THR A 58 25.59 -53.16 27.38
N GLN A 59 24.72 -53.38 26.40
CA GLN A 59 24.79 -52.64 25.15
C GLN A 59 24.11 -51.31 25.42
N ALA A 60 24.84 -50.20 25.32
CA ALA A 60 24.28 -48.88 25.60
C ALA A 60 23.13 -48.62 24.62
N ASN A 61 21.88 -48.67 25.10
CA ASN A 61 20.73 -48.28 24.30
C ASN A 61 20.65 -46.74 24.25
N SER A 62 21.55 -46.15 23.47
CA SER A 62 21.74 -44.70 23.39
C SER A 62 20.57 -43.99 22.69
N ALA A 63 19.76 -44.71 21.91
CA ALA A 63 18.70 -44.10 21.10
C ALA A 63 17.60 -43.44 21.96
N ALA A 64 17.14 -44.09 23.01
CA ALA A 64 16.11 -43.56 23.90
C ALA A 64 16.60 -42.35 24.72
N ILE A 65 17.86 -42.39 25.17
CA ILE A 65 18.50 -41.28 25.90
C ILE A 65 18.70 -40.09 24.94
N THR A 66 19.24 -40.32 23.75
CA THR A 66 19.40 -39.29 22.72
C THR A 66 18.07 -38.66 22.32
N PHE A 67 17.01 -39.46 22.16
CA PHE A 67 15.67 -38.95 21.89
C PHE A 67 15.14 -38.07 23.02
N ALA A 68 15.21 -38.54 24.26
CA ALA A 68 14.77 -37.77 25.42
C ALA A 68 15.54 -36.44 25.57
N SER A 69 16.87 -36.46 25.35
CA SER A 69 17.70 -35.26 25.32
C SER A 69 17.29 -34.29 24.21
N THR A 70 17.03 -34.80 23.00
CA THR A 70 16.60 -33.99 21.85
C THR A 70 15.26 -33.29 22.12
N VAL A 71 14.29 -34.01 22.69
CA VAL A 71 12.97 -33.44 23.03
C VAL A 71 13.13 -32.33 24.09
N ILE A 72 13.98 -32.52 25.09
CA ILE A 72 14.26 -31.49 26.11
C ILE A 72 14.92 -30.27 25.47
N GLU A 73 15.94 -30.44 24.62
CA GLU A 73 16.59 -29.33 23.92
C GLU A 73 15.61 -28.53 23.07
N GLN A 74 14.75 -29.22 22.30
CA GLN A 74 13.74 -28.58 21.47
C GLN A 74 12.69 -27.84 22.29
N SER A 75 12.34 -28.35 23.47
CA SER A 75 11.41 -27.66 24.37
C SER A 75 11.96 -26.30 24.84
N MET A 76 13.28 -26.19 25.00
CA MET A 76 13.95 -24.95 25.41
C MET A 76 14.07 -23.93 24.27
N LEU A 77 14.08 -24.39 23.01
CA LEU A 77 14.18 -23.51 21.83
C LEU A 77 12.87 -22.81 21.48
N ASN A 78 11.72 -23.31 21.94
CA ASN A 78 10.40 -22.79 21.56
C ASN A 78 10.28 -21.27 21.82
N GLY A 79 10.65 -20.83 23.02
CA GLY A 79 10.58 -19.42 23.40
C GLY A 79 11.55 -18.50 22.65
N ALA A 80 12.66 -19.04 22.12
CA ALA A 80 13.58 -18.26 21.28
C ALA A 80 13.04 -18.14 19.85
N LEU A 81 12.49 -19.21 19.29
CA LEU A 81 11.89 -19.23 17.96
C LEU A 81 10.61 -18.37 17.88
N ASP A 82 9.77 -18.40 18.92
CA ASP A 82 8.60 -17.52 19.01
C ASP A 82 8.99 -16.05 18.98
N LYS A 83 10.01 -15.68 19.77
CA LYS A 83 10.54 -14.31 19.78
C LYS A 83 11.13 -13.91 18.42
N GLN A 84 11.82 -14.83 17.76
CA GLN A 84 12.36 -14.57 16.41
C GLN A 84 11.23 -14.34 15.40
N LYS A 85 10.23 -15.22 15.35
CA LYS A 85 9.08 -15.06 14.45
C LYS A 85 8.29 -13.79 14.73
N ALA A 86 8.06 -13.46 15.99
CA ALA A 86 7.42 -12.21 16.37
C ALA A 86 8.25 -11.00 15.91
N ALA A 87 9.57 -11.03 16.10
CA ALA A 87 10.45 -9.96 15.62
C ALA A 87 10.44 -9.83 14.09
N GLU A 88 10.46 -10.94 13.36
CA GLU A 88 10.36 -10.95 11.89
C GLU A 88 9.02 -10.40 11.41
N GLN A 89 7.90 -10.80 12.02
CA GLN A 89 6.57 -10.28 11.70
C GLN A 89 6.47 -8.78 11.99
N HIS A 90 6.98 -8.33 13.13
CA HIS A 90 7.04 -6.90 13.46
C HIS A 90 7.90 -6.12 12.47
N ALA A 91 9.07 -6.65 12.08
CA ALA A 91 9.93 -6.02 11.10
C ALA A 91 9.24 -5.92 9.72
N GLN A 92 8.58 -6.99 9.26
CA GLN A 92 7.82 -6.99 8.01
C GLN A 92 6.66 -6.00 8.06
N GLN A 93 5.90 -5.95 9.15
CA GLN A 93 4.80 -5.02 9.32
C GLN A 93 5.31 -3.57 9.33
N GLN A 94 6.42 -3.30 9.99
CA GLN A 94 7.03 -1.97 10.02
C GLN A 94 7.53 -1.54 8.63
N GLN A 95 8.15 -2.45 7.87
CA GLN A 95 8.56 -2.18 6.49
C GLN A 95 7.35 -1.92 5.58
N ALA A 96 6.26 -2.68 5.73
CA ALA A 96 5.04 -2.48 4.96
C ALA A 96 4.40 -1.11 5.25
N LEU A 97 4.35 -0.70 6.52
CA LEU A 97 3.85 0.62 6.92
C LEU A 97 4.74 1.75 6.37
N GLN A 98 6.06 1.62 6.44
CA GLN A 98 6.99 2.59 5.87
C GLN A 98 6.84 2.71 4.36
N ALA A 99 6.73 1.59 3.65
CA ALA A 99 6.51 1.57 2.22
C ALA A 99 5.16 2.23 1.84
N GLN A 100 4.11 1.98 2.61
CA GLN A 100 2.81 2.62 2.42
C GLN A 100 2.88 4.13 2.65
N GLN A 101 3.56 4.58 3.70
CA GLN A 101 3.75 6.00 3.99
C GLN A 101 4.53 6.70 2.87
N GLN A 102 5.63 6.11 2.40
CA GLN A 102 6.41 6.65 1.29
C GLN A 102 5.58 6.73 0.00
N GLN A 103 4.77 5.71 -0.31
CA GLN A 103 3.88 5.74 -1.47
C GLN A 103 2.82 6.83 -1.34
N ALA A 104 2.25 7.03 -0.15
CA ALA A 104 1.29 8.10 0.09
C ALA A 104 1.92 9.49 -0.06
N GLU A 105 3.14 9.68 0.41
CA GLU A 105 3.88 10.94 0.28
C GLU A 105 4.21 11.25 -1.19
N ILE A 106 4.67 10.26 -1.96
CA ILE A 106 4.91 10.40 -3.40
C ILE A 106 3.62 10.74 -4.14
N ALA A 107 2.51 10.04 -3.83
CA ALA A 107 1.22 10.29 -4.45
C ALA A 107 0.70 11.71 -4.14
N GLN A 108 0.90 12.19 -2.91
CA GLN A 108 0.54 13.56 -2.53
C GLN A 108 1.39 14.60 -3.26
N ALA A 109 2.71 14.39 -3.36
CA ALA A 109 3.61 15.28 -4.09
C ALA A 109 3.23 15.37 -5.58
N GLN A 110 2.97 14.21 -6.22
CA GLN A 110 2.51 14.15 -7.61
C GLN A 110 1.15 14.83 -7.81
N ALA A 111 0.22 14.66 -6.87
CA ALA A 111 -1.08 15.33 -6.93
C ALA A 111 -0.95 16.85 -6.80
N ALA A 112 -0.06 17.33 -5.93
CA ALA A 112 0.23 18.76 -5.79
C ALA A 112 0.87 19.35 -7.05
N GLU A 113 1.85 18.66 -7.65
CA GLU A 113 2.48 19.07 -8.90
C GLU A 113 1.47 19.10 -10.06
N ALA A 114 0.61 18.09 -10.15
CA ALA A 114 -0.45 18.04 -11.17
C ALA A 114 -1.47 19.18 -11.02
N GLN A 115 -1.82 19.57 -9.78
CA GLN A 115 -2.70 20.71 -9.52
C GLN A 115 -2.07 22.03 -9.97
N GLU A 116 -0.79 22.24 -9.67
CA GLU A 116 -0.07 23.44 -10.09
C GLU A 116 0.06 23.52 -11.62
N ALA A 117 0.42 22.39 -12.27
CA ALA A 117 0.48 22.32 -13.73
C ALA A 117 -0.89 22.61 -14.38
N ALA A 118 -1.99 22.14 -13.78
CA ALA A 118 -3.34 22.43 -14.25
C ALA A 118 -3.69 23.92 -14.12
N LEU A 119 -3.27 24.58 -13.03
CA LEU A 119 -3.45 26.02 -12.84
C LEU A 119 -2.68 26.83 -13.89
N VAL A 120 -1.39 26.52 -14.09
CA VAL A 120 -0.55 27.17 -15.09
C VAL A 120 -1.15 27.01 -16.49
N LYS A 121 -1.64 25.81 -16.82
CA LYS A 121 -2.34 25.58 -18.09
C LYS A 121 -3.60 26.44 -18.21
N ALA A 122 -4.44 26.49 -17.17
CA ALA A 122 -5.66 27.29 -17.18
C ALA A 122 -5.38 28.79 -17.34
N GLN A 123 -4.29 29.29 -16.74
CA GLN A 123 -3.81 30.67 -16.91
C GLN A 123 -3.37 30.96 -18.36
N ALA A 124 -2.67 30.02 -19.00
CA ALA A 124 -2.30 30.14 -20.41
C ALA A 124 -3.53 30.11 -21.33
N ASP A 125 -4.47 29.21 -21.06
CA ASP A 125 -5.69 29.04 -21.85
C ASP A 125 -6.59 30.29 -21.79
N ILE A 126 -6.78 30.90 -20.60
CA ILE A 126 -7.58 32.12 -20.49
C ILE A 126 -6.92 33.29 -21.20
N LYS A 127 -5.59 33.37 -21.18
CA LYS A 127 -4.85 34.37 -21.94
C LYS A 127 -5.09 34.18 -23.44
N ALA A 128 -4.95 32.95 -23.95
CA ALA A 128 -5.20 32.64 -25.35
C ALA A 128 -6.65 32.94 -25.78
N ALA A 129 -7.63 32.60 -24.93
CA ALA A 129 -9.04 32.89 -25.19
C ALA A 129 -9.32 34.40 -25.24
N ASN A 130 -8.74 35.18 -24.31
CA ASN A 130 -8.86 36.63 -24.31
C ASN A 130 -8.15 37.28 -25.51
N ASP A 131 -6.99 36.74 -25.93
CA ASP A 131 -6.31 37.21 -27.13
C ASP A 131 -7.17 36.94 -28.38
N ALA A 132 -7.81 35.76 -28.47
CA ALA A 132 -8.70 35.40 -29.58
C ALA A 132 -9.97 36.27 -29.67
N ILE A 133 -10.65 36.54 -28.55
CA ILE A 133 -11.83 37.42 -28.55
C ILE A 133 -11.45 38.86 -28.93
N ASN A 134 -10.27 39.32 -28.50
CA ASN A 134 -9.76 40.65 -28.84
C ASN A 134 -9.48 40.82 -30.33
N VAL A 135 -8.99 39.77 -31.01
CA VAL A 135 -8.81 39.79 -32.48
C VAL A 135 -10.15 40.04 -33.18
N VAL A 136 -11.20 39.32 -32.78
CA VAL A 136 -12.55 39.47 -33.37
C VAL A 136 -13.13 40.85 -33.05
N TRP A 137 -13.00 41.29 -31.80
CA TRP A 137 -13.46 42.61 -31.38
C TRP A 137 -12.80 43.72 -32.19
N ASN A 138 -11.47 43.67 -32.34
CA ASN A 138 -10.69 44.69 -33.03
C ASN A 138 -10.84 44.65 -34.56
N ALA A 139 -11.27 43.53 -35.14
CA ALA A 139 -11.64 43.47 -36.55
C ALA A 139 -12.93 44.24 -36.86
N GLY A 140 -13.78 44.50 -35.85
CA GLY A 140 -15.01 45.27 -35.99
C GLY A 140 -14.81 46.78 -36.14
N SER A 141 -15.70 47.41 -36.91
CA SER A 141 -15.77 48.87 -37.03
C SER A 141 -16.02 49.53 -35.67
N LYS A 142 -15.74 50.84 -35.57
CA LYS A 142 -15.96 51.59 -34.34
C LYS A 142 -17.45 51.61 -33.97
N GLU A 143 -18.30 51.77 -34.97
CA GLU A 143 -19.76 51.85 -34.86
C GLU A 143 -20.34 50.51 -34.36
N TRP A 144 -19.88 49.40 -34.94
CA TRP A 144 -20.28 48.06 -34.50
C TRP A 144 -19.82 47.75 -33.08
N ARG A 145 -18.57 48.09 -32.73
CA ARG A 145 -18.09 47.95 -31.36
C ARG A 145 -18.90 48.79 -30.37
N GLN A 146 -19.30 50.00 -30.75
CA GLN A 146 -20.15 50.85 -29.91
C GLN A 146 -21.55 50.26 -29.71
N SER A 147 -22.16 49.68 -30.74
CA SER A 147 -23.47 49.04 -30.59
C SER A 147 -23.42 47.78 -29.72
N MET A 148 -22.30 47.03 -29.75
CA MET A 148 -22.12 45.80 -28.96
C MET A 148 -21.62 46.03 -27.53
N LEU A 149 -21.12 47.22 -27.21
CA LEU A 149 -20.46 47.52 -25.93
C LEU A 149 -21.34 47.25 -24.69
N PRO A 150 -22.63 47.62 -24.65
CA PRO A 150 -23.48 47.35 -23.49
C PRO A 150 -23.62 45.85 -23.21
N GLU A 151 -23.87 45.05 -24.25
CA GLU A 151 -23.99 43.60 -24.13
C GLU A 151 -22.66 42.96 -23.71
N GLN A 152 -21.54 43.44 -24.27
CA GLN A 152 -20.21 42.94 -23.91
C GLN A 152 -19.87 43.18 -22.43
N ARG A 153 -20.30 44.32 -21.86
CA ARG A 153 -20.12 44.60 -20.42
C ARG A 153 -20.96 43.69 -19.53
N LEU A 154 -22.22 43.44 -19.92
CA LEU A 154 -23.08 42.51 -19.20
C LEU A 154 -22.53 41.09 -19.23
N TRP A 155 -22.06 40.65 -20.40
CA TRP A 155 -21.44 39.34 -20.56
C TRP A 155 -20.18 39.19 -19.69
N LEU A 156 -19.32 40.22 -19.60
CA LEU A 156 -18.14 40.18 -18.73
C LEU A 156 -18.52 40.01 -17.25
N ALA A 157 -19.52 40.75 -16.79
CA ALA A 157 -20.02 40.64 -15.41
C ALA A 157 -20.65 39.26 -15.15
N GLN A 158 -21.41 38.74 -16.12
CA GLN A 158 -22.00 37.41 -16.04
C GLN A 158 -20.91 36.34 -15.97
N ARG A 159 -19.92 36.38 -16.87
CA ARG A 159 -18.79 35.43 -16.88
C ARG A 159 -18.07 35.39 -15.53
N GLU A 160 -17.75 36.55 -14.97
CA GLU A 160 -17.06 36.64 -13.68
C GLU A 160 -17.88 35.98 -12.56
N ASN A 161 -19.19 36.24 -12.49
CA ASN A 161 -20.05 35.73 -11.42
C ASN A 161 -20.36 34.24 -11.59
N ASP A 162 -20.76 33.81 -12.79
CA ASP A 162 -21.13 32.42 -13.07
C ASP A 162 -19.92 31.49 -12.83
N CYS A 163 -18.73 31.92 -13.25
CA CYS A 163 -17.51 31.12 -13.05
C CYS A 163 -17.03 31.11 -11.59
N LYS A 164 -17.27 32.18 -10.81
CA LYS A 164 -17.05 32.15 -9.36
C LYS A 164 -17.99 31.17 -8.67
N ILE A 165 -19.28 31.22 -9.00
CA ILE A 165 -20.30 30.34 -8.42
C ILE A 165 -19.97 28.88 -8.74
N LYS A 166 -19.68 28.58 -10.01
CA LYS A 166 -19.32 27.22 -10.44
C LYS A 166 -18.05 26.70 -9.77
N ALA A 167 -17.07 27.58 -9.49
CA ALA A 167 -15.84 27.18 -8.83
C ALA A 167 -16.04 26.88 -7.34
N LEU A 168 -17.04 27.49 -6.68
CA LEU A 168 -17.35 27.22 -5.26
C LEU A 168 -17.79 25.76 -5.02
N ASP A 169 -18.38 25.10 -6.03
CA ASP A 169 -18.74 23.68 -5.95
C ASP A 169 -17.50 22.76 -5.91
N ILE A 170 -16.33 23.26 -6.29
CA ILE A 170 -15.08 22.49 -6.40
C ILE A 170 -14.19 22.67 -5.16
N GLY A 171 -14.18 23.84 -4.54
CA GLY A 171 -13.33 24.10 -3.39
C GLY A 171 -13.44 25.51 -2.83
N ALA A 172 -12.73 25.75 -1.72
CA ALA A 172 -12.61 27.06 -1.10
C ALA A 172 -11.97 28.08 -2.05
N SER A 173 -12.36 29.35 -1.94
CA SER A 173 -11.99 30.42 -2.89
C SER A 173 -10.49 30.68 -3.03
N ASP A 174 -9.71 30.29 -2.02
CA ASP A 174 -8.25 30.42 -1.96
C ASP A 174 -7.51 29.18 -2.49
N SER A 175 -8.22 28.07 -2.75
CA SER A 175 -7.62 26.82 -3.22
C SER A 175 -7.20 26.88 -4.70
N VAL A 176 -6.15 26.12 -5.05
CA VAL A 176 -5.71 25.91 -6.44
C VAL A 176 -6.82 25.31 -7.30
N ALA A 177 -7.60 24.39 -6.72
CA ALA A 177 -8.74 23.75 -7.39
C ALA A 177 -9.82 24.76 -7.77
N TYR A 178 -10.17 25.69 -6.87
CA TYR A 178 -11.11 26.78 -7.16
C TYR A 178 -10.61 27.67 -8.28
N GLN A 179 -9.36 28.14 -8.20
CA GLN A 179 -8.78 29.03 -9.21
C GLN A 179 -8.75 28.38 -10.58
N THR A 180 -8.33 27.11 -10.65
CA THR A 180 -8.30 26.32 -11.88
C THR A 180 -9.70 26.15 -12.48
N ALA A 181 -10.69 25.79 -11.65
CA ALA A 181 -12.07 25.63 -12.10
C ALA A 181 -12.68 26.94 -12.60
N LYS A 182 -12.44 28.06 -11.91
CA LYS A 182 -12.87 29.39 -12.33
C LYS A 182 -12.31 29.74 -13.70
N LEU A 183 -10.99 29.61 -13.88
CA LEU A 183 -10.32 29.94 -15.15
C LEU A 183 -10.81 29.06 -16.30
N ASN A 184 -10.98 27.75 -16.08
CA ASN A 184 -11.51 26.85 -17.11
C ASN A 184 -12.95 27.22 -17.53
N CYS A 185 -13.78 27.65 -16.58
CA CYS A 185 -15.10 28.18 -16.91
C CYS A 185 -15.00 29.48 -17.74
N GLU A 186 -14.12 30.41 -17.34
CA GLU A 186 -13.92 31.66 -18.07
C GLU A 186 -13.42 31.41 -19.50
N VAL A 187 -12.54 30.42 -19.70
CA VAL A 187 -12.07 29.98 -21.02
C VAL A 187 -13.26 29.57 -21.89
N GLN A 188 -14.09 28.64 -21.40
CA GLN A 188 -15.23 28.14 -22.15
C GLN A 188 -16.18 29.27 -22.56
N MET A 189 -16.59 30.09 -21.60
CA MET A 189 -17.49 31.22 -21.89
C MET A 189 -16.87 32.22 -22.87
N THR A 190 -15.55 32.45 -22.80
CA THR A 190 -14.85 33.37 -23.71
C THR A 190 -14.74 32.80 -25.11
N VAL A 191 -14.50 31.49 -25.26
CA VAL A 191 -14.53 30.81 -26.56
C VAL A 191 -15.92 30.88 -27.19
N ASP A 192 -16.97 30.62 -26.41
CA ASP A 192 -18.35 30.70 -26.89
C ASP A 192 -18.72 32.13 -27.33
N ARG A 193 -18.37 33.13 -26.51
CA ARG A 193 -18.58 34.54 -26.85
C ARG A 193 -17.80 34.95 -28.09
N THR A 194 -16.60 34.41 -28.28
CA THR A 194 -15.79 34.66 -29.48
C THR A 194 -16.54 34.22 -30.74
N GLN A 195 -17.24 33.09 -30.71
CA GLN A 195 -18.04 32.64 -31.84
C GLN A 195 -19.26 33.53 -32.08
N VAL A 196 -19.95 33.94 -31.01
CA VAL A 196 -21.07 34.90 -31.10
C VAL A 196 -20.63 36.21 -31.76
N LEU A 197 -19.48 36.76 -31.35
CA LEU A 197 -18.93 37.98 -31.93
C LEU A 197 -18.51 37.80 -33.39
N LYS A 198 -17.95 36.64 -33.76
CA LYS A 198 -17.61 36.33 -35.17
C LYS A 198 -18.84 36.34 -36.05
N SER A 199 -19.91 35.66 -35.63
CA SER A 199 -21.16 35.64 -36.38
C SER A 199 -21.80 37.02 -36.47
N GLY A 200 -21.81 37.78 -35.37
CA GLY A 200 -22.33 39.15 -35.35
C GLY A 200 -21.53 40.11 -36.25
N LEU A 201 -20.21 39.96 -36.31
CA LEU A 201 -19.35 40.74 -37.20
C LEU A 201 -19.62 40.41 -38.67
N GLN A 202 -19.71 39.13 -39.02
CA GLN A 202 -20.02 38.70 -40.39
C GLN A 202 -21.36 39.25 -40.89
N GLN A 203 -22.39 39.23 -40.04
CA GLN A 203 -23.70 39.79 -40.37
C GLN A 203 -23.63 41.31 -40.60
N ASN A 204 -22.90 42.03 -39.74
CA ASN A 204 -22.73 43.47 -39.90
C ASN A 204 -21.98 43.84 -41.18
N MET A 205 -20.94 43.08 -41.53
CA MET A 205 -20.21 43.27 -42.79
C MET A 205 -21.08 42.99 -44.01
N ALA A 206 -21.96 41.98 -43.96
CA ALA A 206 -22.88 41.66 -45.05
C ALA A 206 -23.97 42.74 -45.26
N GLN A 207 -24.36 43.46 -44.21
CA GLN A 207 -25.33 44.56 -44.28
C GLN A 207 -24.71 45.91 -44.69
N SER A 208 -23.38 45.99 -44.66
CA SER A 208 -22.62 47.19 -45.01
C SER A 208 -22.15 47.22 -46.48
N ASN A 209 -22.44 46.14 -47.23
CA ASN A 209 -22.23 46.02 -48.68
C ASN A 209 -23.57 46.14 -49.42
#